data_AF-A0A9Q0SYB0-F1
#
_entry.id   AF-A0A9Q0SYB0-F1
#
_cell.length_a   1.000
_cell.length_b   1.000
_cell.length_c   1.000
_cell.angle_alpha   90.00
_cell.angle_beta   90.00
_cell.angle_gamma   90.00
#
_symmetry.space_group_name_H-M   'P 1'
#
loop_
_entity.id
_entity.type
_entity.pdbx_description
1 polymer ?
#
loop_
_entity_poly.entity_id
_entity_poly.type
_entity_poly.pdbx_seq_one_letter_code
_entity_poly.pdbx_strand_id
1 'polypeptide(L)'
;MEGLNQAEVGTGLQVFYNLRELKVPVEQLVNKYRGIGVKSVGLTLDMKVISSSGGGGFGPGGIRGSGTPQIGGGAKAREALWQRIGNCIDRLHSIVVAVWHLQRVLSKKRDPFTHVLLLDEVIKVLNRSDEDELNHTQDLIDKNISNYSAWHNRSVLVSNLMKKKVQAFSQKDEVLIREYELVRDAVFTDEDDQSGWFYHLWLLDQTVKAESPLLTSSWPAHGSDITLSGDRYLDLGSSPFNTYHFSSFLG
;
A
#
# COMPACT_ATOMS: atom_id res chain seq x y z
N MET A 1 6.25 25.38 10.08
CA MET A 1 6.21 23.94 9.76
C MET A 1 7.67 23.54 9.65
N GLU A 2 8.21 22.87 10.67
CA GLU A 2 9.60 22.37 10.61
C GLU A 2 9.68 21.40 9.41
N GLY A 3 10.49 21.77 8.42
CA GLY A 3 10.77 20.90 7.28
C GLY A 3 11.66 19.77 7.75
N LEU A 4 11.36 18.54 7.31
CA LEU A 4 12.19 17.37 7.56
C LEU A 4 13.63 17.64 7.09
N ASN A 5 14.61 17.42 7.97
CA ASN A 5 16.02 17.59 7.64
C ASN A 5 16.51 16.40 6.79
N GLN A 6 17.56 16.61 6.01
CA GLN A 6 18.18 15.63 5.13
C GLN A 6 18.50 14.30 5.84
N ALA A 7 18.95 14.35 7.09
CA ALA A 7 19.29 13.16 7.87
C ALA A 7 18.06 12.30 8.22
N GLU A 8 16.93 12.92 8.52
CA GLU A 8 15.68 12.24 8.86
C GLU A 8 15.08 11.57 7.62
N VAL A 9 15.08 12.27 6.49
CA VAL A 9 14.68 11.72 5.18
C VAL A 9 15.59 10.55 4.80
N GLY A 10 16.90 10.69 5.01
CA GLY A 10 17.88 9.64 4.79
C GLY A 10 17.67 8.38 5.63
N THR A 11 17.30 8.55 6.89
CA THR A 11 17.07 7.43 7.82
C THR A 11 15.76 6.74 7.51
N GLY A 12 14.68 7.50 7.31
CA GLY A 12 13.36 6.94 6.98
C GLY A 12 13.35 6.18 5.66
N LEU A 13 13.93 6.74 4.60
CA LEU A 13 13.99 6.06 3.29
C LEU A 13 14.84 4.78 3.33
N GLN A 14 15.86 4.72 4.19
CA GLN A 14 16.65 3.50 4.34
C GLN A 14 15.82 2.34 4.87
N VAL A 15 14.91 2.60 5.83
CA VAL A 15 14.02 1.57 6.37
C VAL A 15 13.14 1.00 5.26
N PHE A 16 12.49 1.87 4.47
CA PHE A 16 11.64 1.43 3.36
C PHE A 16 12.42 0.74 2.23
N TYR A 17 13.65 1.17 1.98
CA TYR A 17 14.53 0.47 1.04
C TYR A 17 14.88 -0.93 1.51
N ASN A 18 15.24 -1.09 2.79
CA ASN A 18 15.57 -2.40 3.36
C ASN A 18 14.38 -3.37 3.28
N LEU A 19 13.15 -2.83 3.31
CA LEU A 19 11.90 -3.59 3.12
C LEU A 19 11.51 -3.79 1.64
N ARG A 20 12.29 -3.26 0.69
CA ARG A 20 11.98 -3.18 -0.76
C ARG A 20 10.67 -2.46 -1.10
N GLU A 21 10.13 -1.67 -0.18
CA GLU A 21 8.88 -0.93 -0.35
C GLU A 21 9.11 0.53 -0.77
N LEU A 22 10.31 0.92 -1.19
CA LEU A 22 10.70 2.32 -1.40
C LEU A 22 9.80 3.10 -2.37
N LYS A 23 9.19 2.42 -3.35
CA LYS A 23 8.30 3.03 -4.36
C LYS A 23 7.14 3.78 -3.73
N VAL A 24 6.38 3.10 -2.88
CA VAL A 24 5.09 3.57 -2.37
C VAL A 24 5.26 4.82 -1.49
N PRO A 25 6.18 4.86 -0.51
CA PRO A 25 6.44 6.06 0.30
C PRO A 25 6.95 7.24 -0.51
N VAL A 26 7.81 7.01 -1.52
CA VAL A 26 8.31 8.10 -2.39
C VAL A 26 7.17 8.69 -3.21
N GLU A 27 6.33 7.87 -3.84
CA GLU A 27 5.15 8.33 -4.58
C GLU A 27 4.16 9.09 -3.66
N GLN A 28 3.90 8.57 -2.47
CA GLN A 28 3.04 9.24 -1.48
C GLN A 28 3.58 10.61 -1.07
N LEU A 29 4.89 10.73 -0.79
CA LEU A 29 5.52 12.00 -0.46
C LEU A 29 5.45 12.99 -1.62
N VAL A 30 5.75 12.56 -2.84
CA VAL A 30 5.66 13.39 -4.04
C VAL A 30 4.22 13.88 -4.25
N ASN A 31 3.23 13.00 -4.13
CA ASN A 31 1.82 13.36 -4.26
C ASN A 31 1.34 14.30 -3.15
N LYS A 32 1.79 14.10 -1.91
CA LYS A 32 1.54 15.00 -0.79
C LYS A 32 2.07 16.40 -1.09
N TYR A 33 3.34 16.53 -1.49
CA TYR A 33 3.94 17.82 -1.80
C TYR A 33 3.27 18.51 -3.00
N ARG A 34 2.93 17.75 -4.04
CA ARG A 34 2.12 18.22 -5.18
C ARG A 34 0.79 18.80 -4.72
N GLY A 35 0.05 18.06 -3.88
CA GLY A 35 -1.27 18.48 -3.38
C GLY A 35 -1.22 19.74 -2.53
N ILE A 36 -0.24 19.83 -1.61
CA ILE A 36 -0.03 21.02 -0.77
C ILE A 36 0.33 22.24 -1.64
N GLY A 37 1.18 22.06 -2.66
CA GLY A 37 1.56 23.11 -3.58
C GLY A 37 0.37 23.67 -4.36
N VAL A 38 -0.39 22.79 -5.02
CA VAL A 38 -1.59 23.16 -5.79
C VAL A 38 -2.62 23.86 -4.90
N LYS A 39 -2.87 23.34 -3.69
CA LYS A 39 -3.80 23.95 -2.73
C LYS A 39 -3.33 25.33 -2.28
N SER A 40 -2.03 25.53 -2.03
CA SER A 40 -1.48 26.80 -1.57
C SER A 40 -1.61 27.89 -2.64
N VAL A 41 -1.32 27.55 -3.90
CA VAL A 41 -1.48 28.47 -5.03
C VAL A 41 -2.97 28.76 -5.28
N GLY A 42 -3.82 27.74 -5.30
CA GLY A 42 -5.26 27.89 -5.52
C GLY A 42 -5.94 28.76 -4.47
N LEU A 43 -5.60 28.57 -3.18
CA LEU A 43 -6.14 29.39 -2.10
C LEU A 43 -5.73 30.87 -2.23
N THR A 44 -4.51 31.14 -2.69
CA THR A 44 -3.98 32.50 -2.83
C THR A 44 -4.67 33.26 -3.97
N LEU A 45 -4.95 32.57 -5.07
CA LEU A 45 -5.56 33.16 -6.27
C LEU A 45 -7.09 33.21 -6.24
N ASP A 46 -7.74 32.63 -5.23
CA ASP A 46 -9.20 32.69 -5.08
C ASP A 46 -9.66 34.10 -4.67
N MET A 47 -10.09 34.87 -5.68
CA MET A 47 -10.54 36.25 -5.57
C MET A 47 -11.90 36.40 -4.85
N LYS A 48 -12.72 35.33 -4.73
CA LYS A 48 -14.01 35.39 -4.02
C LYS A 48 -13.84 35.53 -2.51
N VAL A 49 -12.74 35.01 -1.96
CA VAL A 49 -12.39 35.17 -0.53
C VAL A 49 -11.81 36.55 -0.24
N ILE A 50 -11.17 37.16 -1.25
CA ILE A 50 -10.57 38.51 -1.15
C ILE A 50 -11.66 39.58 -1.13
N SER A 51 -12.70 39.42 -1.95
CA SER A 51 -13.82 40.38 -2.01
C SER A 51 -14.81 40.27 -0.85
N SER A 52 -14.91 39.10 -0.19
CA SER A 52 -15.84 38.87 0.94
C SER A 52 -15.27 39.26 2.32
N SER A 53 -13.94 39.42 2.45
CA SER A 53 -13.28 39.85 3.70
C SER A 53 -13.20 41.37 3.88
N GLY A 54 -13.55 42.13 2.84
CA GLY A 54 -13.77 43.57 2.90
C GLY A 54 -15.21 43.88 3.33
N GLY A 55 -15.49 43.76 4.63
CA GLY A 55 -16.79 44.12 5.19
C GLY A 55 -17.17 45.57 4.90
N GLY A 56 -18.03 45.78 3.89
CA GLY A 56 -18.74 47.03 3.67
C GLY A 56 -20.07 46.96 4.40
N GLY A 57 -20.18 47.67 5.52
CA GLY A 57 -21.45 47.85 6.24
C GLY A 57 -22.51 48.46 5.32
N PHE A 58 -23.66 47.79 5.24
CA PHE A 58 -24.83 48.26 4.52
C PHE A 58 -25.47 49.41 5.32
N GLY A 59 -25.30 50.64 4.85
CA GLY A 59 -26.17 51.76 5.22
C GLY A 59 -27.45 51.74 4.37
N PRO A 60 -28.65 52.01 4.91
CA PRO A 60 -29.88 52.01 4.12
C PRO A 60 -29.90 53.22 3.18
N GLY A 61 -29.76 53.01 1.86
CA GLY A 61 -29.99 54.06 0.86
C GLY A 61 -29.09 54.13 -0.39
N GLY A 62 -28.17 53.18 -0.62
CA GLY A 62 -27.26 53.23 -1.78
C GLY A 62 -27.78 52.49 -3.03
N ILE A 63 -28.01 53.22 -4.12
CA ILE A 63 -28.39 52.71 -5.45
C ILE A 63 -27.32 51.75 -5.99
N ARG A 64 -27.74 50.56 -6.41
CA ARG A 64 -26.88 49.51 -7.00
C ARG A 64 -26.51 49.86 -8.44
N GLY A 65 -25.32 50.43 -8.64
CA GLY A 65 -24.65 50.47 -9.94
C GLY A 65 -23.89 49.16 -10.18
N SER A 66 -24.25 48.45 -11.25
CA SER A 66 -23.64 47.20 -11.69
C SER A 66 -22.14 47.35 -11.99
N GLY A 67 -21.32 46.42 -11.48
CA GLY A 67 -20.15 45.91 -12.20
C GLY A 67 -18.74 46.33 -11.79
N THR A 68 -18.53 47.31 -10.90
CA THR A 68 -17.17 47.71 -10.51
C THR A 68 -16.95 47.63 -8.99
N PRO A 69 -15.90 46.92 -8.51
CA PRO A 69 -15.58 46.88 -7.08
C PRO A 69 -15.20 48.28 -6.61
N GLN A 70 -15.97 48.84 -5.68
CA GLN A 70 -15.74 50.17 -5.14
C GLN A 70 -14.42 50.19 -4.36
N ILE A 71 -13.44 50.95 -4.88
CA ILE A 71 -12.04 51.10 -4.43
C ILE A 71 -11.91 51.81 -3.06
N GLY A 72 -12.94 51.80 -2.21
CA GLY A 72 -12.88 52.31 -0.83
C GLY A 72 -12.26 51.34 0.19
N GLY A 73 -12.28 50.03 -0.10
CA GLY A 73 -11.66 48.98 0.73
C GLY A 73 -10.25 48.56 0.28
N GLY A 74 -9.65 49.31 -0.65
CA GLY A 74 -8.47 48.89 -1.42
C GLY A 74 -7.21 48.62 -0.59
N ALA A 75 -6.93 49.42 0.44
CA ALA A 75 -5.71 49.24 1.25
C ALA A 75 -5.75 47.94 2.09
N LYS A 76 -6.87 47.68 2.77
CA LYS A 76 -7.05 46.46 3.58
C LYS A 76 -7.12 45.20 2.71
N ALA A 77 -7.76 45.28 1.55
CA ALA A 77 -7.78 44.18 0.58
C ALA A 77 -6.40 43.90 -0.02
N ARG A 78 -5.61 44.94 -0.31
CA ARG A 78 -4.21 44.83 -0.78
C ARG A 78 -3.31 44.21 0.28
N GLU A 79 -3.43 44.63 1.54
CA GLU A 79 -2.68 44.04 2.66
C GLU A 79 -3.05 42.57 2.85
N ALA A 80 -4.34 42.24 2.83
CA ALA A 80 -4.80 40.85 2.93
C ALA A 80 -4.29 39.98 1.77
N LEU A 81 -4.27 40.50 0.54
CA LEU A 81 -3.68 39.82 -0.61
C LEU A 81 -2.18 39.61 -0.43
N TRP A 82 -1.44 40.64 0.00
CA TRP A 82 0.00 40.57 0.22
C TRP A 82 0.37 39.52 1.27
N GLN A 83 -0.35 39.50 2.40
CA GLN A 83 -0.19 38.48 3.44
C GLN A 83 -0.47 37.07 2.92
N ARG A 84 -1.49 36.89 2.07
CA ARG A 84 -1.79 35.59 1.45
C ARG A 84 -0.68 35.14 0.50
N ILE A 85 -0.13 36.06 -0.30
CA ILE A 85 1.00 35.79 -1.19
C ILE A 85 2.26 35.42 -0.39
N GLY A 86 2.58 36.16 0.66
CA GLY A 86 3.72 35.86 1.55
C GLY A 86 3.61 34.44 2.12
N ASN A 87 2.46 34.11 2.72
CA ASN A 87 2.19 32.77 3.24
C ASN A 87 2.26 31.67 2.17
N CYS A 88 1.86 31.97 0.93
CA CYS A 88 1.97 31.04 -0.19
C CYS A 88 3.43 30.78 -0.55
N ILE A 89 4.23 31.84 -0.67
CA ILE A 89 5.66 31.76 -0.99
C ILE A 89 6.40 30.98 0.10
N ASP A 90 6.13 31.23 1.38
CA ASP A 90 6.76 30.49 2.48
C ASP A 90 6.45 28.99 2.43
N ARG A 91 5.19 28.65 2.10
CA ARG A 91 4.76 27.26 1.91
C ARG A 91 5.41 26.62 0.69
N LEU A 92 5.47 27.33 -0.43
CA LEU A 92 6.12 26.86 -1.65
C LEU A 92 7.63 26.64 -1.42
N HIS A 93 8.29 27.58 -0.75
CA HIS A 93 9.68 27.45 -0.37
C HIS A 93 9.92 26.20 0.50
N SER A 94 9.09 25.98 1.52
CA SER A 94 9.16 24.78 2.36
C SER A 94 8.99 23.49 1.55
N ILE A 95 8.03 23.44 0.61
CA ILE A 95 7.82 22.29 -0.28
C ILE A 95 9.06 22.05 -1.16
N VAL A 96 9.60 23.10 -1.78
CA VAL A 96 10.77 23.00 -2.65
C VAL A 96 11.98 22.47 -1.89
N VAL A 97 12.23 22.96 -0.67
CA VAL A 97 13.31 22.48 0.20
C VAL A 97 13.12 20.99 0.56
N ALA A 98 11.89 20.58 0.88
CA ALA A 98 11.61 19.17 1.20
C ALA A 98 11.78 18.24 -0.01
N VAL A 99 11.30 18.64 -1.20
CA VAL A 99 11.51 17.90 -2.45
C VAL A 99 13.00 17.82 -2.79
N TRP A 100 13.74 18.90 -2.57
CA TRP A 100 15.18 18.94 -2.77
C TRP A 100 15.91 17.95 -1.85
N HIS A 101 15.56 17.91 -0.56
CA HIS A 101 16.16 16.93 0.37
C HIS A 101 15.87 15.49 -0.06
N LEU A 102 14.62 15.20 -0.46
CA LEU A 102 14.23 13.89 -0.98
C LEU A 102 15.08 13.51 -2.20
N GLN A 103 15.13 14.38 -3.22
CA GLN A 103 15.91 14.13 -4.42
C GLN A 103 17.41 13.99 -4.13
N ARG A 104 17.95 14.78 -3.20
CA ARG A 104 19.36 14.72 -2.82
C ARG A 104 19.74 13.43 -2.12
N VAL A 105 18.89 12.93 -1.22
CA VAL A 105 19.10 11.65 -0.55
C VAL A 105 19.04 10.52 -1.58
N LEU A 106 18.00 10.49 -2.40
CA LEU A 106 17.84 9.45 -3.43
C LEU A 106 19.02 9.42 -4.40
N SER A 107 19.48 10.59 -4.87
CA SER A 107 20.57 10.70 -5.85
C SER A 107 21.98 10.46 -5.31
N LYS A 108 22.23 10.63 -4.01
CA LYS A 108 23.59 10.57 -3.44
C LYS A 108 23.83 9.41 -2.50
N LYS A 109 22.79 8.83 -1.91
CA LYS A 109 22.93 7.75 -0.95
C LYS A 109 23.03 6.42 -1.69
N ARG A 110 24.12 5.70 -1.45
CA ARG A 110 24.37 4.34 -1.95
C ARG A 110 24.00 3.34 -0.88
N ASP A 111 23.51 2.19 -1.30
CA ASP A 111 23.31 1.05 -0.41
C ASP A 111 24.67 0.62 0.21
N PRO A 112 24.74 0.39 1.54
CA PRO A 112 26.01 0.05 2.20
C PRO A 112 26.61 -1.29 1.76
N PHE A 113 25.79 -2.21 1.23
CA PHE A 113 26.22 -3.58 0.94
C PHE A 113 26.39 -3.85 -0.57
N THR A 114 25.48 -3.32 -1.38
CA THR A 114 25.46 -3.49 -2.85
C THR A 114 26.07 -2.30 -3.59
N HIS A 115 26.31 -1.18 -2.90
CA HIS A 115 26.84 0.08 -3.45
C HIS A 115 26.02 0.71 -4.59
N VAL A 116 24.81 0.21 -4.83
CA VAL A 116 23.87 0.75 -5.83
C VAL A 116 23.26 2.06 -5.34
N LEU A 117 23.03 3.01 -6.24
CA LEU A 117 22.34 4.25 -5.92
C LEU A 117 20.86 3.97 -5.63
N LEU A 118 20.33 4.53 -4.57
CA LEU A 118 18.90 4.46 -4.26
C LEU A 118 18.04 4.98 -5.43
N LEU A 119 18.53 5.99 -6.16
CA LEU A 119 17.89 6.52 -7.36
C LEU A 119 17.76 5.47 -8.47
N ASP A 120 18.77 4.64 -8.71
CA ASP A 120 18.73 3.63 -9.77
C ASP A 120 17.70 2.55 -9.46
N GLU A 121 17.59 2.17 -8.18
CA GLU A 121 16.55 1.23 -7.74
C GLU A 121 15.16 1.87 -7.84
N VAL A 122 14.99 3.11 -7.39
CA VAL A 122 13.72 3.83 -7.51
C VAL A 122 13.33 4.00 -8.98
N ILE A 123 14.25 4.35 -9.87
CA ILE A 123 13.98 4.49 -11.31
C ILE A 123 13.60 3.14 -11.92
N LYS A 124 14.32 2.05 -11.59
CA LYS A 124 13.96 0.71 -12.04
C LYS A 124 12.55 0.31 -11.61
N VAL A 125 12.23 0.56 -10.34
CA VAL A 125 10.94 0.20 -9.75
C VAL A 125 9.79 1.12 -10.22
N LEU A 126 10.08 2.39 -10.53
CA LEU A 126 9.12 3.35 -11.07
C LEU A 126 8.86 3.14 -12.57
N ASN A 127 9.87 2.73 -13.35
CA ASN A 127 9.76 2.55 -14.80
C ASN A 127 9.42 1.12 -15.23
N ARG A 128 9.42 0.14 -14.31
CA ARG A 128 8.92 -1.21 -14.63
C ARG A 128 7.42 -1.22 -14.77
N SER A 129 6.95 -1.91 -15.80
CA SER A 129 5.54 -2.30 -15.91
C SER A 129 5.20 -3.29 -14.78
N ASP A 130 3.91 -3.39 -14.45
CA ASP A 130 3.45 -4.35 -13.45
C ASP A 130 3.76 -5.80 -13.94
N GLU A 131 3.72 -6.05 -15.24
CA GLU A 131 4.10 -7.32 -15.88
C GLU A 131 5.59 -7.64 -15.74
N ASP A 132 6.49 -6.67 -15.94
CA ASP A 132 7.93 -6.88 -15.79
C ASP A 132 8.31 -7.18 -14.34
N GLU A 133 7.64 -6.53 -13.39
CA GLU A 133 7.87 -6.79 -11.97
C GLU A 133 7.31 -8.17 -11.55
N LEU A 134 6.18 -8.60 -12.10
CA LEU A 134 5.69 -9.97 -11.92
C LEU A 134 6.69 -11.01 -12.45
N ASN A 135 7.23 -10.81 -13.66
CA ASN A 135 8.26 -11.69 -14.21
C ASN A 135 9.52 -11.69 -13.34
N HIS A 136 9.90 -10.54 -12.78
CA HIS A 136 11.02 -10.47 -11.87
C HIS A 136 10.79 -11.28 -10.58
N THR A 137 9.58 -11.22 -9.99
CA THR A 137 9.26 -12.07 -8.83
C THR A 137 9.28 -13.56 -9.17
N GLN A 138 8.85 -13.93 -10.37
CA GLN A 138 8.94 -15.30 -10.87
C GLN A 138 10.41 -15.77 -10.91
N ASP A 139 11.29 -14.99 -11.53
CA ASP A 139 12.72 -15.32 -11.59
C ASP A 139 13.38 -15.49 -10.21
N LEU A 140 12.90 -14.73 -9.20
CA LEU A 140 13.41 -14.82 -7.83
C LEU A 140 12.92 -16.09 -7.12
N ILE A 141 11.67 -16.48 -7.36
CA ILE A 141 11.06 -17.71 -6.82
C ILE A 141 11.71 -18.93 -7.48
N ASP A 142 11.86 -18.94 -8.80
CA ASP A 142 12.47 -20.05 -9.54
C ASP A 142 13.92 -20.31 -9.12
N LYS A 143 14.64 -19.25 -8.73
CA LYS A 143 16.02 -19.37 -8.20
C LYS A 143 16.06 -19.84 -6.76
N ASN A 144 15.08 -19.49 -5.96
CA ASN A 144 15.00 -19.82 -4.54
C ASN A 144 13.55 -19.77 -4.06
N ILE A 145 12.90 -20.93 -3.99
CA ILE A 145 11.52 -21.06 -3.53
C ILE A 145 11.33 -20.61 -2.08
N SER A 146 12.39 -20.61 -1.26
CA SER A 146 12.39 -20.11 0.12
C SER A 146 12.46 -18.59 0.24
N ASN A 147 12.47 -17.85 -0.88
CA ASN A 147 12.54 -16.40 -0.88
C ASN A 147 11.17 -15.77 -0.54
N TYR A 148 10.83 -15.77 0.75
CA TYR A 148 9.58 -15.19 1.26
C TYR A 148 9.31 -13.77 0.76
N SER A 149 10.35 -12.93 0.64
CA SER A 149 10.19 -11.56 0.15
C SER A 149 9.69 -11.51 -1.31
N ALA A 150 10.10 -12.46 -2.16
CA ALA A 150 9.62 -12.54 -3.54
C ALA A 150 8.13 -12.94 -3.58
N TRP A 151 7.73 -13.94 -2.80
CA TRP A 151 6.33 -14.35 -2.65
C TRP A 151 5.44 -13.23 -2.11
N HIS A 152 5.90 -12.52 -1.08
CA HIS A 152 5.19 -11.39 -0.51
C HIS A 152 5.03 -10.26 -1.54
N ASN A 153 6.10 -9.84 -2.21
CA ASN A 153 6.03 -8.81 -3.25
C ASN A 153 5.04 -9.21 -4.36
N ARG A 154 5.11 -10.47 -4.82
CA ARG A 154 4.16 -11.00 -5.81
C ARG A 154 2.71 -10.88 -5.36
N SER A 155 2.40 -11.20 -4.09
CA SER A 155 1.04 -11.09 -3.53
C SER A 155 0.50 -9.65 -3.58
N VAL A 156 1.35 -8.66 -3.31
CA VAL A 156 1.02 -7.23 -3.36
C VAL A 156 0.79 -6.79 -4.81
N LEU A 157 1.63 -7.23 -5.75
CA LEU A 157 1.48 -6.92 -7.18
C LEU A 157 0.20 -7.51 -7.76
N VAL A 158 -0.05 -8.80 -7.51
CA VAL A 158 -1.25 -9.50 -7.96
C VAL A 158 -2.50 -8.84 -7.37
N SER A 159 -2.50 -8.49 -6.07
CA SER A 159 -3.58 -7.71 -5.43
C SER A 159 -3.87 -6.40 -6.16
N ASN A 160 -2.83 -5.64 -6.49
CA ASN A 160 -2.96 -4.35 -7.16
C ASN A 160 -3.47 -4.51 -8.59
N LEU A 161 -2.96 -5.50 -9.32
CA LEU A 161 -3.40 -5.83 -10.68
C LEU A 161 -4.85 -6.28 -10.70
N MET A 162 -5.28 -7.11 -9.75
CA MET A 162 -6.68 -7.49 -9.61
C MET A 162 -7.56 -6.26 -9.35
N LYS A 163 -7.16 -5.35 -8.43
CA LYS A 163 -7.90 -4.11 -8.18
C LYS A 163 -8.00 -3.20 -9.42
N LYS A 164 -6.92 -3.08 -10.21
CA LYS A 164 -6.91 -2.32 -11.46
C LYS A 164 -7.80 -2.96 -12.54
N LYS A 165 -7.73 -4.28 -12.70
CA LYS A 165 -8.46 -5.05 -13.72
C LYS A 165 -9.93 -5.32 -13.38
N VAL A 166 -10.38 -5.06 -12.14
CA VAL A 166 -11.81 -5.09 -11.78
C VAL A 166 -12.64 -4.06 -12.57
N GLN A 167 -12.01 -3.04 -13.20
CA GLN A 167 -12.68 -2.15 -14.17
C GLN A 167 -12.90 -2.79 -15.56
N ALA A 168 -12.28 -3.94 -15.84
CA ALA A 168 -12.42 -4.73 -17.06
C ALA A 168 -12.74 -6.20 -16.68
N PHE A 169 -13.98 -6.44 -16.23
CA PHE A 169 -14.50 -7.75 -15.85
C PHE A 169 -14.18 -8.83 -16.91
N SER A 170 -13.21 -9.71 -16.64
CA SER A 170 -13.04 -11.08 -17.20
C SER A 170 -11.73 -11.79 -16.81
N GLN A 171 -10.72 -11.11 -16.24
CA GLN A 171 -9.37 -11.71 -16.07
C GLN A 171 -9.00 -12.21 -14.66
N LYS A 172 -9.90 -12.13 -13.66
CA LYS A 172 -9.54 -12.50 -12.27
C LYS A 172 -9.30 -14.01 -12.11
N ASP A 173 -10.15 -14.83 -12.72
CA ASP A 173 -10.09 -16.29 -12.56
C ASP A 173 -8.85 -16.89 -13.25
N GLU A 174 -8.48 -16.40 -14.43
CA GLU A 174 -7.27 -16.84 -15.12
C GLU A 174 -5.99 -16.51 -14.36
N VAL A 175 -5.93 -15.34 -13.71
CA VAL A 175 -4.78 -14.95 -12.89
C VAL A 175 -4.69 -15.89 -11.68
N LEU A 176 -5.81 -16.11 -10.98
CA LEU A 176 -5.82 -17.01 -9.81
C LEU A 176 -5.40 -18.43 -10.19
N ILE A 177 -5.89 -18.98 -11.30
CA ILE A 177 -5.51 -20.32 -11.75
C ILE A 177 -3.99 -20.44 -11.92
N ARG A 178 -3.36 -19.48 -12.61
CA ARG A 178 -1.89 -19.48 -12.78
C ARG A 178 -1.14 -19.36 -11.46
N GLU A 179 -1.62 -18.52 -10.55
CA GLU A 179 -1.00 -18.38 -9.22
C GLU A 179 -1.14 -19.64 -8.37
N TYR A 180 -2.27 -20.35 -8.47
CA TYR A 180 -2.46 -21.65 -7.82
C TYR A 180 -1.54 -22.74 -8.40
N GLU A 181 -1.31 -22.73 -9.71
CA GLU A 181 -0.33 -23.64 -10.34
C GLU A 181 1.08 -23.36 -9.83
N LEU A 182 1.49 -22.10 -9.80
CA LEU A 182 2.81 -21.69 -9.29
C LEU A 182 3.05 -22.15 -7.85
N VAL A 183 2.10 -21.89 -6.95
CA VAL A 183 2.27 -22.25 -5.54
C VAL A 183 2.20 -23.76 -5.32
N ARG A 184 1.38 -24.46 -6.10
CA ARG A 184 1.28 -25.92 -6.07
C ARG A 184 2.63 -26.53 -6.42
N ASP A 185 3.24 -26.09 -7.51
CA ASP A 185 4.51 -26.62 -7.98
C ASP A 185 5.65 -26.34 -6.97
N ALA A 186 5.63 -25.18 -6.31
CA ALA A 186 6.57 -24.86 -5.23
C ALA A 186 6.40 -25.77 -4.00
N VAL A 187 5.16 -25.97 -3.51
CA VAL A 187 4.86 -26.82 -2.35
C VAL A 187 5.15 -28.30 -2.61
N PHE A 188 4.97 -28.78 -3.85
CA PHE A 188 5.39 -30.14 -4.22
C PHE A 188 6.90 -30.30 -4.33
N THR A 189 7.63 -29.20 -4.56
CA THR A 189 9.09 -29.23 -4.63
C THR A 189 9.71 -29.32 -3.24
N ASP A 190 9.17 -28.60 -2.26
CA ASP A 190 9.56 -28.69 -0.86
C ASP A 190 8.34 -28.45 0.05
N GLU A 191 7.87 -29.52 0.71
CA GLU A 191 6.68 -29.47 1.55
C GLU A 191 6.92 -28.76 2.90
N ASP A 192 8.18 -28.66 3.34
CA ASP A 192 8.56 -28.01 4.59
C ASP A 192 8.79 -26.48 4.41
N ASP A 193 8.88 -25.99 3.17
CA ASP A 193 9.08 -24.56 2.90
C ASP A 193 7.83 -23.73 3.18
N GLN A 194 7.93 -22.86 4.18
CA GLN A 194 6.81 -22.05 4.65
C GLN A 194 6.39 -20.95 3.67
N SER A 195 7.27 -20.50 2.76
CA SER A 195 7.01 -19.36 1.89
C SER A 195 5.89 -19.66 0.91
N GLY A 196 5.92 -20.85 0.30
CA GLY A 196 4.85 -21.34 -0.58
C GLY A 196 3.53 -21.46 0.17
N TRP A 197 3.54 -22.01 1.38
CA TRP A 197 2.34 -22.17 2.20
C TRP A 197 1.70 -20.83 2.61
N PHE A 198 2.51 -19.83 3.00
CA PHE A 198 1.98 -18.49 3.29
C PHE A 198 1.35 -17.84 2.05
N TYR A 199 1.95 -18.03 0.88
CA TYR A 199 1.36 -17.54 -0.37
C TYR A 199 0.06 -18.26 -0.73
N HIS A 200 0.00 -19.58 -0.51
CA HIS A 200 -1.21 -20.37 -0.70
C HIS A 200 -2.35 -19.90 0.21
N LEU A 201 -2.05 -19.65 1.50
CA LEU A 201 -3.02 -19.10 2.45
C LEU A 201 -3.54 -17.73 2.01
N TRP A 202 -2.67 -16.87 1.50
CA TRP A 202 -3.08 -15.58 0.94
C TRP A 202 -3.98 -15.75 -0.31
N LEU A 203 -3.69 -16.71 -1.20
CA LEU A 203 -4.54 -17.00 -2.36
C LEU A 203 -5.94 -17.48 -1.96
N LEU A 204 -6.05 -18.29 -0.90
CA LEU A 204 -7.33 -18.72 -0.36
C LEU A 204 -8.18 -17.51 0.06
N ASP A 205 -7.58 -16.55 0.78
CA ASP A 205 -8.25 -15.30 1.17
C ASP A 205 -8.80 -14.52 -0.03
N GLN A 206 -8.14 -14.59 -1.20
CA GLN A 206 -8.63 -13.92 -2.42
C GLN A 206 -9.86 -14.59 -3.06
N THR A 207 -10.16 -15.84 -2.67
CA THR A 207 -11.25 -16.67 -3.20
C THR A 207 -12.44 -16.81 -2.25
N VAL A 208 -12.24 -16.57 -0.95
CA VAL A 208 -13.32 -16.63 0.04
C VAL A 208 -14.27 -15.45 -0.18
N LYS A 209 -15.50 -15.75 -0.63
CA LYS A 209 -16.57 -14.75 -0.69
C LYS A 209 -17.08 -14.49 0.74
N ALA A 210 -17.17 -13.22 1.13
CA ALA A 210 -17.59 -12.78 2.47
C ALA A 210 -18.98 -13.30 2.92
N GLU A 211 -19.78 -13.87 2.01
CA GLU A 211 -21.10 -14.44 2.32
C GLU A 211 -21.11 -15.96 2.55
N SER A 212 -19.93 -16.60 2.57
CA SER A 212 -19.81 -18.02 2.87
C SER A 212 -19.54 -18.19 4.38
N PRO A 213 -20.41 -18.84 5.17
CA PRO A 213 -20.07 -19.15 6.55
C PRO A 213 -18.79 -19.99 6.54
N LEU A 214 -17.79 -19.56 7.32
CA LEU A 214 -16.56 -20.30 7.52
C LEU A 214 -16.93 -21.71 8.02
N LEU A 215 -16.92 -22.69 7.11
CA LEU A 215 -16.91 -24.09 7.48
C LEU A 215 -15.51 -24.38 8.04
N THR A 216 -15.28 -23.93 9.27
CA THR A 216 -14.25 -24.53 10.12
C THR A 216 -14.63 -25.99 10.23
N SER A 217 -13.94 -26.85 9.50
CA SER A 217 -14.10 -28.30 9.61
C SER A 217 -13.63 -28.71 11.00
N SER A 218 -14.55 -28.76 11.96
CA SER A 218 -14.33 -29.42 13.24
C SER A 218 -14.48 -30.93 13.03
N TRP A 219 -13.62 -31.52 12.18
CA TRP A 219 -13.58 -32.95 11.98
C TRP A 219 -12.39 -33.55 12.75
N PRO A 220 -12.62 -34.52 13.64
CA PRO A 220 -13.92 -35.10 14.01
C PRO A 220 -14.73 -34.14 14.90
N ALA A 221 -16.06 -34.21 14.81
CA ALA A 221 -16.92 -33.37 15.66
C ALA A 221 -16.70 -33.71 17.14
N HIS A 222 -16.90 -32.73 18.03
CA HIS A 222 -16.78 -32.96 19.47
C HIS A 222 -17.66 -34.14 19.92
N GLY A 223 -17.07 -35.12 20.62
CA GLY A 223 -17.77 -36.33 21.05
C GLY A 223 -17.92 -37.40 19.95
N SER A 224 -17.21 -37.27 18.83
CA SER A 224 -17.13 -38.33 17.83
C SER A 224 -16.12 -39.39 18.25
N ASP A 225 -16.54 -40.65 18.23
CA ASP A 225 -15.66 -41.81 18.35
C ASP A 225 -15.20 -42.25 16.97
N ILE A 226 -13.89 -42.16 16.72
CA ILE A 226 -13.29 -42.80 15.54
C ILE A 226 -12.88 -44.20 15.92
N THR A 227 -13.44 -45.17 15.20
CA THR A 227 -13.05 -46.57 15.28
C THR A 227 -12.13 -46.89 14.11
N LEU A 228 -10.84 -47.05 14.37
CA LEU A 228 -9.86 -47.46 13.35
C LEU A 228 -9.72 -48.98 13.38
N SER A 229 -10.03 -49.62 12.25
CA SER A 229 -9.76 -51.06 12.04
C SER A 229 -8.28 -51.22 11.70
N GLY A 230 -7.48 -51.72 12.64
CA GLY A 230 -6.08 -52.01 12.39
C GLY A 230 -5.90 -53.47 11.98
N ASP A 231 -5.29 -53.72 10.81
CA ASP A 231 -4.78 -55.04 10.45
C ASP A 231 -3.63 -55.42 11.39
N ARG A 232 -3.96 -55.98 12.56
CA ARG A 232 -2.98 -56.65 13.42
C ARG A 232 -3.11 -58.14 13.22
N TYR A 233 -2.04 -58.73 12.69
CA TYR A 233 -1.82 -60.17 12.68
C TYR A 233 -2.05 -60.72 14.10
N LEU A 234 -3.05 -61.60 14.17
CA LEU A 234 -3.48 -62.49 15.26
C LEU A 234 -2.67 -62.43 16.56
N ASP A 235 -3.29 -61.90 17.61
CA ASP A 235 -3.10 -62.40 18.98
C ASP A 235 -4.46 -62.46 19.70
N LEU A 236 -4.82 -63.65 20.19
CA LEU A 236 -6.12 -63.94 20.78
C LEU A 236 -6.25 -63.20 22.13
N GLY A 237 -7.16 -62.23 22.22
CA GLY A 237 -7.65 -61.74 23.51
C GLY A 237 -8.18 -60.31 23.60
N SER A 238 -7.97 -59.46 22.59
CA SER A 238 -8.44 -58.06 22.61
C SER A 238 -9.18 -57.68 21.34
N SER A 239 -10.23 -56.86 21.48
CA SER A 239 -11.04 -56.31 20.39
C SER A 239 -10.16 -55.83 19.21
N PRO A 240 -10.51 -56.15 17.94
CA PRO A 240 -9.75 -55.71 16.76
C PRO A 240 -9.88 -54.19 16.50
N PHE A 241 -10.71 -53.51 17.28
CA PHE A 241 -11.01 -52.10 17.14
C PHE A 241 -10.42 -51.29 18.29
N ASN A 242 -9.63 -50.27 17.95
CA ASN A 242 -9.28 -49.19 18.89
C ASN A 242 -10.27 -48.04 18.70
N THR A 243 -10.98 -47.68 19.77
CA THR A 243 -11.90 -46.54 19.82
C THR A 243 -11.20 -45.38 20.52
N TYR A 244 -11.11 -44.24 19.85
CA TYR A 244 -10.53 -43.02 20.41
C TYR A 244 -11.61 -41.96 20.61
N HIS A 245 -11.78 -41.52 21.85
CA HIS A 245 -12.73 -40.49 22.23
C HIS A 245 -12.03 -39.13 22.29
N PHE A 246 -12.42 -38.20 21.42
CA PHE A 246 -11.87 -36.84 21.40
C PHE A 246 -12.71 -35.90 22.27
N SER A 247 -12.13 -35.38 23.35
CA SER A 247 -12.70 -34.33 24.20
C SER A 247 -11.83 -33.08 24.13
N SER A 248 -12.43 -31.92 23.87
CA SER A 248 -11.70 -30.65 23.89
C SER A 248 -11.60 -30.14 25.33
N PHE A 249 -10.38 -29.95 25.85
CA PHE A 249 -10.12 -29.16 27.05
C PHE A 249 -10.20 -27.67 26.71
N LEU A 250 -11.42 -27.14 26.61
CA LEU A 250 -11.68 -25.70 26.65
C LEU A 250 -12.88 -25.47 27.55
N GLY A 251 -12.60 -25.19 28.82
CA GLY A 251 -13.48 -24.49 29.75
C GLY A 251 -12.95 -23.09 29.97
#